data_AF-A0A8J7UUF4-F1
#
_entry.id   AF-A0A8J7UUF4-F1
#
_cell.length_a   1.000
_cell.length_b   1.000
_cell.length_c   1.000
_cell.angle_alpha   90.00
_cell.angle_beta   90.00
_cell.angle_gamma   90.00
#
_symmetry.space_group_name_H-M   'P 1'
#
loop_
_entity.id
_entity.type
_entity.pdbx_description
1 polymer ?
#
loop_
_entity_poly.entity_id
_entity_poly.type
_entity_poly.pdbx_seq_one_letter_code
_entity_poly.pdbx_strand_id
1 'polypeptide(L)'
;MTREVQLFKKKERRSLAEAADFLRQLADKVEKGNVLLKQGTDEVNVELPANVMLDVEFEHEQKPKKGLRHKLEIELKWYEGDDESGPLELG
;
A
#
# COMPACT_ATOMS: atom_id res chain seq x y z
N MET A 1 17.35 -6.53 -14.44
CA MET A 1 16.18 -7.43 -14.36
C MET A 1 15.65 -7.35 -12.93
N THR A 2 14.69 -6.46 -12.65
CA THR A 2 14.04 -6.40 -11.33
C THR A 2 13.09 -7.59 -11.21
N ARG A 3 13.22 -8.38 -10.14
CA ARG A 3 12.29 -9.48 -9.86
C ARG A 3 11.22 -8.95 -8.90
N GLU A 4 10.04 -8.68 -9.43
CA GLU A 4 8.86 -8.43 -8.61
C GLU A 4 8.21 -9.77 -8.21
N VAL A 5 8.01 -9.98 -6.91
CA VAL A 5 7.29 -11.16 -6.39
C VAL A 5 6.02 -10.64 -5.72
N GLN A 6 4.87 -10.95 -6.30
CA GLN A 6 3.59 -10.56 -5.73
C GLN A 6 3.22 -11.51 -4.60
N LEU A 7 3.47 -11.10 -3.35
CA LEU A 7 3.22 -11.91 -2.15
C LEU A 7 1.74 -12.01 -1.78
N PHE A 8 0.94 -10.98 -2.12
CA PHE A 8 -0.47 -10.92 -1.74
C PHE A 8 -1.27 -10.07 -2.73
N LYS A 9 -2.46 -10.52 -3.14
CA LYS A 9 -3.38 -9.72 -3.96
C LYS A 9 -4.82 -10.14 -3.78
N LYS A 10 -5.63 -9.22 -3.27
CA LYS A 10 -7.08 -9.37 -3.17
C LYS A 10 -7.79 -8.30 -4.01
N LYS A 11 -8.79 -8.71 -4.80
CA LYS A 11 -9.70 -7.82 -5.53
C LYS A 11 -11.13 -8.15 -5.12
N GLU A 12 -11.80 -7.21 -4.47
CA GLU A 12 -13.17 -7.39 -3.98
C GLU A 12 -13.95 -6.10 -4.22
N ARG A 13 -15.25 -6.21 -4.51
CA ARG A 13 -16.12 -5.04 -4.57
C ARG A 13 -16.61 -4.74 -3.17
N ARG A 14 -16.36 -3.53 -2.69
CA ARG A 14 -16.79 -3.03 -1.38
C ARG A 14 -17.52 -1.71 -1.55
N SER A 15 -18.38 -1.40 -0.60
CA SER A 15 -19.02 -0.09 -0.50
C SER A 15 -17.98 0.97 -0.11
N LEU A 16 -18.25 2.25 -0.40
CA LEU A 16 -17.36 3.35 0.00
C LEU A 16 -17.10 3.38 1.51
N ALA A 17 -18.12 3.09 2.32
CA ALA A 17 -17.99 3.01 3.78
C ALA A 17 -17.04 1.88 4.22
N GLU A 18 -17.18 0.69 3.63
CA GLU A 18 -16.31 -0.46 3.91
C GLU A 18 -14.86 -0.22 3.44
N ALA A 19 -14.69 0.47 2.31
CA ALA A 19 -13.37 0.87 1.82
C ALA A 19 -12.71 1.88 2.76
N ALA A 20 -13.45 2.90 3.21
CA ALA A 20 -12.95 3.90 4.15
C ALA A 20 -12.61 3.29 5.50
N ASP A 21 -13.45 2.40 6.02
CA ASP A 21 -13.19 1.66 7.25
C ASP A 21 -11.92 0.81 7.14
N PHE A 22 -11.75 0.09 6.04
CA PHE A 22 -10.55 -0.69 5.78
C PHE A 22 -9.29 0.19 5.70
N LEU A 23 -9.35 1.35 5.03
CA LEU A 23 -8.23 2.29 4.95
C LEU A 23 -7.85 2.85 6.32
N ARG A 24 -8.82 3.12 7.20
CA ARG A 24 -8.55 3.54 8.58
C ARG A 24 -7.85 2.43 9.36
N GLN A 25 -8.38 1.22 9.33
CA GLN A 25 -7.75 0.05 9.97
C GLN A 25 -6.34 -0.21 9.44
N LEU A 26 -6.11 0.01 8.14
CA LEU A 26 -4.77 -0.06 7.56
C LEU A 26 -3.87 1.04 8.12
N ALA A 27 -4.34 2.28 8.19
CA ALA A 27 -3.58 3.39 8.77
C ALA A 27 -3.20 3.12 10.24
N ASP A 28 -4.14 2.64 11.07
CA ASP A 28 -3.90 2.24 12.46
C ASP A 28 -2.81 1.15 12.58
N LYS A 29 -2.69 0.25 11.59
CA LYS A 29 -1.67 -0.81 11.58
C LYS A 29 -0.33 -0.31 11.05
N VAL A 30 -0.35 0.56 10.04
CA VAL A 30 0.84 1.21 9.49
C VAL A 30 1.52 2.08 10.55
N GLU A 31 0.74 2.83 11.34
CA GLU A 31 1.25 3.63 12.46
C GLU A 31 1.97 2.79 13.52
N LYS A 32 1.54 1.53 13.71
CA LYS A 32 2.19 0.58 14.63
C LYS A 32 3.44 -0.08 14.04
N GLY A 33 3.75 0.17 12.77
CA GLY A 33 4.87 -0.47 12.06
C GLY A 33 4.64 -1.95 11.74
N ASN A 34 3.43 -2.48 11.98
CA ASN A 34 3.15 -3.90 11.75
C ASN A 34 1.75 -4.10 11.13
N VAL A 35 1.73 -4.61 9.91
CA VAL A 35 0.51 -4.91 9.16
C VAL A 35 0.43 -6.41 8.91
N LEU A 36 -0.54 -7.05 9.57
CA LEU A 36 -0.88 -8.44 9.30
C LEU A 36 -2.01 -8.52 8.27
N LEU A 37 -1.67 -8.97 7.06
CA LEU A 37 -2.63 -9.22 5.98
C LEU A 37 -3.08 -10.68 6.05
N LYS A 38 -4.39 -10.88 6.29
CA LYS A 38 -5.01 -12.22 6.32
C LYS A 38 -5.98 -12.40 5.17
N GLN A 39 -5.89 -13.52 4.46
CA GLN A 39 -6.89 -13.95 3.49
C GLN A 39 -7.09 -15.47 3.55
N GLY A 40 -8.18 -15.91 4.17
CA GLY A 40 -8.45 -17.34 4.30
C GLY A 40 -7.36 -18.01 5.14
N THR A 41 -6.56 -18.87 4.49
CA THR A 41 -5.44 -19.58 5.11
C THR A 41 -4.09 -18.88 4.93
N ASP A 42 -4.04 -17.85 4.08
CA ASP A 42 -2.81 -17.10 3.80
C ASP A 42 -2.67 -15.94 4.80
N GLU A 43 -1.52 -15.91 5.47
CA GLU A 43 -1.15 -14.86 6.42
C GLU A 43 0.22 -14.29 6.02
N VAL A 44 0.26 -12.98 5.78
CA VAL A 44 1.50 -12.26 5.48
C VAL A 44 1.68 -11.20 6.54
N ASN A 45 2.76 -11.31 7.31
CA ASN A 45 3.19 -10.28 8.23
C ASN A 45 4.10 -9.30 7.50
N VAL A 46 3.76 -8.01 7.55
CA VAL A 46 4.51 -6.94 6.92
C VAL A 46 5.01 -6.00 8.01
N GLU A 47 6.32 -5.93 8.17
CA GLU A 47 6.99 -5.00 9.07
C GLU A 47 7.39 -3.75 8.28
N LEU A 48 6.95 -2.60 8.77
CA LEU A 48 7.17 -1.30 8.14
C LEU A 48 8.23 -0.53 8.95
N PRO A 49 9.24 0.06 8.29
CA PRO A 49 10.21 0.93 8.95
C PRO A 49 9.56 2.26 9.36
N ALA A 50 10.28 3.06 10.16
CA ALA A 50 9.80 4.36 10.64
C ALA A 50 9.53 5.36 9.50
N ASN A 51 10.23 5.22 8.36
CA ASN A 51 10.08 6.07 7.19
C ASN A 51 9.69 5.25 5.97
N VAL A 52 8.62 5.67 5.29
CA VAL A 52 8.13 5.02 4.07
C VAL A 52 7.86 6.08 3.01
N MET A 53 8.10 5.74 1.74
CA MET A 53 7.70 6.57 0.62
C MET A 53 6.23 6.29 0.29
N LEU A 54 5.40 7.33 0.38
CA LEU A 54 4.00 7.29 -0.02
C LEU A 54 3.87 7.81 -1.46
N ASP A 55 3.44 6.95 -2.37
CA ASP A 55 3.13 7.30 -3.75
C ASP A 55 1.60 7.25 -3.95
N VAL A 56 1.03 8.28 -4.56
CA VAL A 56 -0.40 8.39 -4.79
C VAL A 56 -0.63 8.79 -6.23
N GLU A 57 -1.28 7.92 -6.98
CA GLU A 57 -1.55 8.11 -8.40
C GLU A 57 -3.06 8.06 -8.68
N PHE A 58 -3.53 8.98 -9.52
CA PHE A 58 -4.92 9.01 -9.97
C PHE A 58 -4.99 9.05 -11.50
N GLU A 59 -5.61 8.04 -12.08
CA GLU A 59 -5.67 7.82 -13.52
C GLU A 59 -7.11 7.78 -14.04
N HIS A 60 -7.24 8.19 -15.30
CA HIS A 60 -8.48 8.13 -16.08
C HIS A 60 -8.27 7.27 -17.33
N GLU A 61 -8.93 6.12 -17.37
CA GLU A 61 -8.86 5.21 -18.51
C GLU A 61 -10.19 5.18 -19.26
N GLN A 62 -10.20 5.61 -20.52
CA GLN A 62 -11.37 5.46 -21.36
C GLN A 62 -11.42 4.04 -21.95
N LYS A 63 -12.37 3.23 -21.51
CA LYS A 63 -12.55 1.86 -22.01
C LYS A 63 -13.62 1.87 -23.11
N PRO A 64 -13.31 1.38 -24.33
CA PRO A 64 -14.20 1.50 -25.50
C PRO A 64 -15.58 0.86 -25.31
N LYS A 65 -15.74 -0.10 -24.38
CA LYS A 65 -17.02 -0.78 -24.09
C LYS A 65 -17.63 -0.45 -22.72
N LYS A 66 -16.91 0.24 -21.85
CA LYS A 66 -17.32 0.44 -20.44
C LYS A 66 -17.34 1.91 -20.00
N GLY A 67 -16.95 2.83 -20.90
CA GLY A 67 -16.87 4.26 -20.59
C GLY A 67 -15.61 4.62 -19.81
N LEU A 68 -15.66 5.76 -19.12
CA LEU A 68 -14.56 6.30 -18.32
C LEU A 68 -14.40 5.48 -17.03
N ARG A 69 -13.21 4.96 -16.79
CA ARG A 69 -12.83 4.31 -15.54
C ARG A 69 -11.89 5.22 -14.77
N HIS A 70 -12.25 5.51 -13.53
CA HIS A 70 -11.37 6.17 -12.57
C HIS A 70 -10.59 5.11 -11.80
N LYS A 71 -9.31 5.36 -11.56
CA LYS A 71 -8.43 4.49 -10.80
C LYS A 71 -7.60 5.36 -9.86
N LEU A 72 -7.70 5.09 -8.57
CA LEU A 72 -6.87 5.71 -7.53
C LEU A 72 -5.99 4.60 -6.97
N GLU A 73 -4.69 4.81 -6.96
CA GLU A 73 -3.69 3.91 -6.38
C GLU A 73 -2.92 4.63 -5.29
N ILE A 74 -2.68 3.91 -4.20
CA ILE A 74 -1.92 4.37 -3.06
C ILE A 74 -0.91 3.27 -2.78
N GLU A 75 0.37 3.59 -2.90
CA GLU A 75 1.47 2.67 -2.69
C GLU A 75 2.35 3.16 -1.55
N LEU A 76 2.77 2.23 -0.70
CA LEU A 76 3.79 2.46 0.32
C LEU A 76 5.02 1.66 -0.12
N LYS A 77 6.16 2.34 -0.26
CA LYS A 77 7.43 1.75 -0.71
C LYS A 77 8.50 2.01 0.35
N TRP A 78 9.27 0.99 0.66
CA TRP A 78 10.39 1.08 1.58
C TRP A 78 11.43 0.02 1.25
N TYR A 79 12.65 0.22 1.75
CA TYR A 79 13.72 -0.76 1.66
C TYR A 79 13.94 -1.41 3.02
N GLU A 80 14.33 -2.68 3.04
CA GLU A 80 14.74 -3.36 4.27
C GLU A 80 16.03 -2.71 4.79
N GLY A 81 16.01 -2.19 6.01
CA GLY A 81 17.15 -1.50 6.63
C GLY A 81 17.22 0.01 6.39
N ASP A 82 16.20 0.65 5.80
CA ASP A 82 16.11 2.12 5.64
C ASP A 82 15.72 2.84 6.96
N ASP A 83 16.28 2.38 8.08
CA ASP A 83 16.13 3.03 9.41
C ASP A 83 17.30 3.99 9.69
N GLU A 84 18.36 3.94 8.87
CA GLU A 84 19.64 4.63 9.13
C GLU A 84 19.92 5.87 8.26
N SER A 85 18.94 6.43 7.55
CA SER A 85 19.14 7.76 6.93
C SER A 85 18.92 8.85 7.96
N GLY A 86 19.84 8.96 8.92
CA GLY A 86 19.96 10.12 9.80
C GLY A 86 20.12 11.41 8.98
N PRO A 87 19.67 12.56 9.50
CA PRO A 87 19.74 13.82 8.77
C PRO A 87 21.18 14.12 8.35
N LEU A 88 21.36 14.50 7.09
CA LEU A 88 22.62 15.04 6.56
C LEU A 88 23.02 16.28 7.40
N GLU A 89 23.98 16.11 8.31
CA GLU A 89 24.63 17.23 8.99
C GLU A 89 25.74 17.78 8.09
N LEU A 90 25.66 19.07 7.74
CA LEU A 90 26.75 19.80 7.10
C LEU A 90 27.63 20.42 8.19
N GLY A 91 28.91 20.05 8.20
CA GLY A 91 29.95 20.72 8.99
C GLY A 91 30.41 22.03 8.38
#